data_AF-A0A9E6AYK2-F1
#
_entry.id   AF-A0A9E6AYK2-F1
#
_cell.length_a   1.000
_cell.length_b   1.000
_cell.length_c   1.000
_cell.angle_alpha   90.00
_cell.angle_beta   90.00
_cell.angle_gamma   90.00
#
_symmetry.space_group_name_H-M   'P 1'
#
loop_
_entity.id
_entity.type
_entity.pdbx_description
1 polymer ?
#
loop_
_entity_poly.entity_id
_entity_poly.type
_entity_poly.pdbx_seq_one_letter_code
_entity_poly.pdbx_strand_id
1 'polypeptide(L)'
;MTKQRTRWLKGWLQTIITHSRHPSDLYNAIGFWRYIGFVVLMSNMIFSSLMHPFIIALPFIVYFHLDFTIIMGSALHITIFSISLVLGYGAALIANLQAIWSFKRWRLIWTLFSAPIYWLLISTSAWLAIFDYIIRPFYWSKTEHGVSEDITKNNKDGL
;
A
#
# COMPACT_ATOMS: atom_id res chain seq x y z
N MET A 1 12.82 5.80 -3.44
CA MET A 1 11.99 4.70 -2.89
C MET A 1 10.58 4.66 -3.49
N THR A 2 9.91 5.80 -3.67
CA THR A 2 8.57 5.90 -4.31
C THR A 2 8.51 5.23 -5.68
N LYS A 3 9.47 5.50 -6.60
CA LYS A 3 9.56 4.84 -7.93
C LYS A 3 9.51 3.30 -7.86
N GLN A 4 10.17 2.70 -6.86
CA GLN A 4 10.16 1.24 -6.68
C GLN A 4 8.78 0.79 -6.19
N ARG A 5 8.20 1.44 -5.18
CA ARG A 5 6.87 1.05 -4.65
C ARG A 5 5.73 1.25 -5.66
N THR A 6 5.74 2.34 -6.42
CA THR A 6 4.80 2.59 -7.52
C THR A 6 4.83 1.46 -8.54
N ARG A 7 6.02 0.97 -8.92
CA ARG A 7 6.19 -0.19 -9.80
C ARG A 7 5.53 -1.46 -9.25
N TRP A 8 5.74 -1.75 -7.96
CA TRP A 8 5.12 -2.92 -7.32
C TRP A 8 3.59 -2.79 -7.31
N LEU A 9 3.05 -1.64 -6.89
CA LEU A 9 1.60 -1.40 -6.86
C LEU A 9 0.96 -1.47 -8.25
N LYS A 10 1.63 -0.98 -9.28
CA LYS A 10 1.19 -1.10 -10.68
C LYS A 10 1.13 -2.56 -11.14
N GLY A 11 2.12 -3.38 -10.77
CA GLY A 11 2.08 -4.83 -11.03
C GLY A 11 0.91 -5.53 -10.33
N TRP A 12 0.60 -5.14 -9.09
CA TRP A 12 -0.53 -5.70 -8.36
C TRP A 12 -1.87 -5.33 -9.01
N LEU A 13 -2.03 -4.08 -9.44
CA LEU A 13 -3.19 -3.64 -10.24
C LEU A 13 -3.36 -4.49 -11.50
N GLN A 14 -2.27 -4.74 -12.23
CA GLN A 14 -2.29 -5.61 -13.41
C GLN A 14 -2.73 -7.03 -13.09
N THR A 15 -2.23 -7.63 -12.00
CA THR A 15 -2.62 -8.99 -11.57
C THR A 15 -4.10 -9.06 -11.25
N ILE A 16 -4.64 -8.12 -10.47
CA ILE A 16 -6.05 -8.06 -10.11
C ILE A 16 -6.90 -7.92 -11.36
N ILE A 17 -6.59 -6.96 -12.22
CA ILE A 17 -7.38 -6.70 -13.43
C ILE A 17 -7.37 -7.92 -14.35
N THR A 18 -6.22 -8.55 -14.55
CA THR A 18 -6.10 -9.73 -15.43
C THR A 18 -6.89 -10.91 -14.90
N HIS A 19 -6.79 -11.21 -13.61
CA HIS A 19 -7.51 -12.32 -12.99
C HIS A 19 -9.01 -12.04 -12.79
N SER A 20 -9.41 -10.76 -12.73
CA SER A 20 -10.81 -10.36 -12.64
C SER A 20 -11.53 -10.36 -13.98
N ARG A 21 -10.83 -10.51 -15.12
CA ARG A 21 -11.45 -10.64 -16.45
C ARG A 21 -12.16 -11.97 -16.64
N HIS A 22 -11.63 -13.04 -16.05
CA HIS A 22 -12.21 -14.39 -16.08
C HIS A 22 -12.30 -14.96 -14.66
N PRO A 23 -13.15 -14.39 -13.79
CA PRO A 23 -13.20 -14.76 -12.38
C PRO A 23 -13.68 -16.20 -12.17
N SER A 24 -14.46 -16.74 -13.11
CA SER A 24 -14.89 -18.14 -13.13
C SER A 24 -13.71 -19.11 -13.18
N ASP A 25 -12.70 -18.81 -14.00
CA ASP A 25 -11.57 -19.71 -14.24
C ASP A 25 -10.68 -19.76 -13.01
N LEU A 26 -10.45 -18.60 -12.38
CA LEU A 26 -9.75 -18.53 -11.11
C LEU A 26 -10.53 -19.28 -10.02
N TYR A 27 -11.83 -18.99 -9.88
CA TYR A 27 -12.69 -19.67 -8.90
C TYR A 27 -12.66 -21.19 -9.05
N ASN A 28 -12.75 -21.70 -10.28
CA ASN A 28 -12.70 -23.13 -10.57
C ASN A 28 -11.32 -23.74 -10.29
N ALA A 29 -10.24 -22.99 -10.49
CA ALA A 29 -8.87 -23.47 -10.27
C ALA A 29 -8.46 -23.55 -8.79
N ILE A 30 -8.87 -22.58 -7.97
CA ILE A 30 -8.40 -22.49 -6.56
C ILE A 30 -9.51 -22.74 -5.53
N GLY A 31 -10.77 -22.73 -5.93
CA GLY A 31 -11.93 -22.89 -5.05
C GLY A 31 -12.34 -21.61 -4.30
N PHE A 32 -13.55 -21.61 -3.74
CA PHE A 32 -14.19 -20.43 -3.14
C PHE A 32 -13.33 -19.73 -2.08
N TRP A 33 -12.85 -20.44 -1.06
CA TRP A 33 -12.11 -19.82 0.05
C TRP A 33 -10.80 -19.19 -0.39
N ARG A 34 -10.09 -19.82 -1.32
CA ARG A 34 -8.83 -19.29 -1.86
C ARG A 34 -9.09 -18.11 -2.79
N TYR A 35 -10.18 -18.15 -3.54
CA TYR A 35 -10.64 -17.02 -4.36
C TYR A 35 -10.97 -15.80 -3.50
N ILE A 36 -11.77 -15.97 -2.44
CA ILE A 36 -12.07 -14.88 -1.50
C ILE A 36 -10.78 -14.36 -0.86
N GLY A 37 -9.89 -15.25 -0.40
CA GLY A 37 -8.59 -14.85 0.14
C GLY A 37 -7.77 -14.04 -0.86
N PHE A 38 -7.70 -14.46 -2.12
CA PHE A 38 -7.02 -13.73 -3.20
C PHE A 38 -7.62 -12.33 -3.39
N VAL A 39 -8.94 -12.24 -3.59
CA VAL A 39 -9.63 -10.97 -3.83
C VAL A 39 -9.44 -10.02 -2.66
N VAL A 40 -9.65 -10.50 -1.43
CA VAL A 40 -9.52 -9.69 -0.22
C VAL A 40 -8.06 -9.23 -0.05
N LEU A 41 -7.08 -10.13 -0.11
CA LEU A 41 -5.67 -9.76 0.13
C LEU A 41 -5.12 -8.79 -0.93
N MET A 42 -5.39 -9.06 -2.21
CA MET A 42 -4.89 -8.24 -3.31
C MET A 42 -5.57 -6.87 -3.34
N SER A 43 -6.90 -6.84 -3.21
CA SER A 43 -7.67 -5.58 -3.25
C SER A 43 -7.43 -4.74 -2.00
N ASN A 44 -7.34 -5.38 -0.82
CA ASN A 44 -7.07 -4.69 0.44
C ASN A 44 -5.76 -3.89 0.37
N MET A 45 -4.69 -4.42 -0.22
CA MET A 45 -3.42 -3.71 -0.24
C MET A 45 -3.50 -2.38 -1.01
N ILE A 46 -4.19 -2.36 -2.15
CA ILE A 46 -4.37 -1.14 -2.94
C ILE A 46 -5.39 -0.22 -2.27
N PHE A 47 -6.53 -0.77 -1.86
CA PHE A 47 -7.61 -0.01 -1.22
C PHE A 47 -7.14 0.68 0.05
N SER A 48 -6.49 -0.06 0.96
CA SER A 48 -5.95 0.50 2.21
C SER A 48 -4.94 1.60 1.93
N SER A 49 -4.06 1.43 0.94
CA SER A 49 -3.07 2.44 0.56
C SER A 49 -3.72 3.72 0.03
N LEU A 50 -4.81 3.62 -0.75
CA LEU A 50 -5.54 4.78 -1.24
C LEU A 50 -6.36 5.48 -0.16
N MET A 51 -6.88 4.71 0.81
CA MET A 51 -7.76 5.21 1.87
C MET A 51 -7.03 5.96 2.99
N HIS A 52 -5.76 5.65 3.26
CA HIS A 52 -4.96 6.30 4.30
C HIS A 52 -5.04 7.85 4.32
N PRO A 53 -4.85 8.57 3.20
CA PRO A 53 -4.94 10.03 3.19
C PRO A 53 -6.33 10.53 3.58
N PHE A 54 -7.40 9.81 3.21
CA PHE A 54 -8.76 10.18 3.60
C PHE A 54 -9.01 9.92 5.07
N ILE A 55 -8.55 8.78 5.61
CA ILE A 55 -8.67 8.45 7.03
C ILE A 55 -8.03 9.53 7.91
N ILE A 56 -6.91 10.11 7.45
CA ILE A 56 -6.21 11.18 8.16
C ILE A 56 -6.81 12.56 7.87
N ALA A 57 -7.15 12.87 6.61
CA ALA A 57 -7.59 14.21 6.20
C ALA A 57 -9.06 14.49 6.52
N LEU A 58 -9.96 13.50 6.43
CA LEU A 58 -11.38 13.71 6.66
C LEU A 58 -11.69 14.25 8.06
N PRO A 59 -11.15 13.70 9.17
CA PRO A 59 -11.38 14.27 10.49
C PRO A 59 -10.91 15.73 10.61
N PHE A 60 -9.80 16.07 9.95
CA PHE A 60 -9.26 17.44 9.94
C PHE A 60 -10.17 18.39 9.13
N ILE A 61 -10.56 18.00 7.91
CA ILE A 61 -11.48 18.78 7.07
C ILE A 61 -12.83 18.96 7.78
N VAL A 62 -13.35 17.89 8.39
CA VAL A 62 -14.60 17.94 9.15
C VAL A 62 -14.48 18.83 10.38
N TYR A 63 -13.32 18.89 11.04
CA TYR A 63 -13.11 19.79 12.17
C TYR A 63 -13.03 21.27 11.77
N PHE A 64 -12.41 21.59 10.62
CA PHE A 64 -12.16 22.97 10.19
C PHE A 64 -13.24 23.58 9.27
N HIS A 65 -13.99 22.77 8.52
CA HIS A 65 -14.89 23.25 7.47
C HIS A 65 -16.33 22.79 7.60
N LEU A 66 -16.61 21.82 8.45
CA LEU A 66 -17.96 21.31 8.71
C LEU A 66 -18.21 21.37 10.21
N ASP A 67 -19.47 21.38 10.62
CA ASP A 67 -19.75 21.10 12.02
C ASP A 67 -19.46 19.62 12.27
N PHE A 68 -18.41 19.34 13.05
CA PHE A 68 -18.01 17.97 13.41
C PHE A 68 -19.18 17.15 13.99
N THR A 69 -20.13 17.84 14.62
CA THR A 69 -21.38 17.32 15.16
C THR A 69 -22.39 16.87 14.10
N ILE A 70 -22.27 17.22 12.81
CA ILE A 70 -23.20 16.75 11.77
C ILE A 70 -22.84 15.33 11.31
N ILE A 71 -21.54 15.01 11.20
CA ILE A 71 -21.06 13.71 10.70
C ILE A 71 -20.80 12.74 11.87
N MET A 72 -20.32 13.25 13.00
CA MET A 72 -20.05 12.48 14.23
C MET A 72 -21.09 12.74 15.32
N GLY A 73 -22.28 13.21 14.95
CA GLY A 73 -23.30 13.72 15.87
C GLY A 73 -23.93 12.70 16.81
N SER A 74 -23.79 11.41 16.52
CA SER A 74 -24.25 10.36 17.42
C SER A 74 -23.07 9.62 18.04
N ALA A 75 -23.21 9.28 19.33
CA ALA A 75 -22.23 8.49 20.07
C ALA A 75 -21.89 7.16 19.36
N LEU A 76 -22.84 6.61 18.58
CA LEU A 76 -22.65 5.43 17.77
C LEU A 76 -21.60 5.64 16.66
N HIS A 77 -21.65 6.75 15.92
CA HIS A 77 -20.67 7.02 14.85
C HIS A 77 -19.25 7.18 15.41
N ILE A 78 -19.11 7.92 16.51
CA ILE A 78 -17.82 8.08 17.20
C ILE A 78 -17.29 6.73 17.69
N THR A 79 -18.17 5.89 18.25
CA THR A 79 -17.79 4.58 18.77
C THR A 79 -17.33 3.65 17.65
N ILE A 80 -18.09 3.56 16.55
CA ILE A 80 -17.71 2.72 15.39
C ILE A 80 -16.40 3.21 14.78
N PHE A 81 -16.23 4.53 14.60
CA PHE A 81 -15.00 5.10 14.07
C PHE A 81 -13.80 4.78 14.97
N SER A 82 -13.94 4.98 16.27
CA SER A 82 -12.88 4.73 17.25
C SER A 82 -12.50 3.25 17.31
N ILE A 83 -13.49 2.34 17.35
CA ILE A 83 -13.25 0.89 17.32
C ILE A 83 -12.53 0.50 16.03
N SER A 84 -12.97 1.02 14.88
CA SER A 84 -12.36 0.73 13.58
C SER A 84 -10.90 1.20 13.53
N LEU A 85 -10.61 2.37 14.09
CA LEU A 85 -9.27 2.95 14.15
C LEU A 85 -8.36 2.11 15.07
N VAL A 86 -8.84 1.76 16.26
CA VAL A 86 -8.08 0.92 17.21
C VAL A 86 -7.82 -0.47 16.63
N LEU A 87 -8.82 -1.13 16.05
CA LEU A 87 -8.66 -2.45 15.46
C LEU A 87 -7.73 -2.42 14.25
N GLY A 88 -7.89 -1.45 13.35
CA GLY A 88 -7.09 -1.33 12.13
C GLY A 88 -5.61 -1.04 12.43
N TYR A 89 -5.34 0.04 13.17
CA TYR A 89 -3.97 0.41 13.52
C TYR A 89 -3.35 -0.58 14.51
N GLY A 90 -4.12 -1.10 15.46
CA GLY A 90 -3.68 -2.11 16.41
C GLY A 90 -3.25 -3.41 15.72
N ALA A 91 -4.06 -3.93 14.80
CA ALA A 91 -3.71 -5.11 14.02
C ALA A 91 -2.44 -4.88 13.18
N ALA A 92 -2.30 -3.71 12.56
CA ALA A 92 -1.10 -3.35 11.80
C ALA A 92 0.14 -3.29 12.70
N LEU A 93 0.05 -2.69 13.88
CA LEU A 93 1.16 -2.63 14.85
C LEU A 93 1.55 -4.04 15.34
N ILE A 94 0.58 -4.88 15.70
CA ILE A 94 0.82 -6.26 16.11
C ILE A 94 1.52 -7.03 14.99
N ALA A 95 1.07 -6.90 13.74
CA ALA A 95 1.72 -7.56 12.60
C ALA A 95 3.17 -7.09 12.40
N ASN A 96 3.44 -5.79 12.56
CA ASN A 96 4.81 -5.25 12.47
C ASN A 96 5.69 -5.74 13.63
N LEU A 97 5.17 -5.78 14.86
CA LEU A 97 5.88 -6.33 16.02
C LEU A 97 6.17 -7.81 15.85
N GLN A 98 5.19 -8.58 15.39
CA GLN A 98 5.34 -10.00 15.09
C GLN A 98 6.44 -10.22 14.05
N ALA A 99 6.49 -9.41 12.99
CA ALA A 99 7.54 -9.49 11.99
C ALA A 99 8.92 -9.18 12.59
N ILE A 100 9.05 -8.13 13.40
CA ILE A 100 10.32 -7.79 14.08
C ILE A 100 10.78 -8.94 14.97
N TRP A 101 9.87 -9.54 15.72
CA TRP A 101 10.14 -10.63 16.64
C TRP A 101 10.56 -11.91 15.89
N SER A 102 9.79 -12.32 14.88
CA SER A 102 10.07 -13.50 14.07
C SER A 102 11.40 -13.41 13.32
N PHE A 103 11.79 -12.21 12.86
CA PHE A 103 13.09 -12.00 12.20
C PHE A 103 14.22 -11.56 13.14
N LYS A 104 13.96 -11.43 14.45
CA LYS A 104 14.90 -10.96 15.49
C LYS A 104 15.58 -9.62 15.16
N ARG A 105 14.87 -8.71 14.48
CA ARG A 105 15.42 -7.43 13.99
C ARG A 105 15.05 -6.25 14.88
N TRP A 106 15.42 -6.30 16.15
CA TRP A 106 15.05 -5.30 17.18
C TRP A 106 15.41 -3.86 16.81
N ARG A 107 16.45 -3.64 15.99
CA ARG A 107 16.82 -2.31 15.47
C ARG A 107 15.70 -1.64 14.66
N LEU A 108 14.77 -2.42 14.11
CA LEU A 108 13.62 -1.91 13.34
C LEU A 108 12.49 -1.38 14.24
N ILE A 109 12.55 -1.51 15.57
CA ILE A 109 11.47 -1.02 16.44
C ILE A 109 11.24 0.49 16.28
N TRP A 110 12.31 1.25 16.02
CA TRP A 110 12.23 2.68 15.74
C TRP A 110 11.46 3.01 14.47
N THR A 111 11.37 2.06 13.52
CA THR A 111 10.59 2.24 12.29
C THR A 111 9.08 2.21 12.55
N LEU A 112 8.61 1.72 13.70
CA LEU A 112 7.20 1.83 14.07
C LEU A 112 6.77 3.28 14.27
N PHE A 113 7.65 4.13 14.83
CA PHE A 113 7.36 5.55 14.99
C PHE A 113 7.29 6.28 13.65
N SER A 114 8.07 5.85 12.65
CA SER A 114 8.00 6.39 11.30
C SER A 114 6.95 5.71 10.41
N ALA A 115 6.22 4.71 10.92
CA ALA A 115 5.22 3.96 10.16
C ALA A 115 4.10 4.86 9.59
N PRO A 116 3.53 5.82 10.33
CA PRO A 116 2.49 6.71 9.78
C PRO A 116 2.98 7.53 8.59
N ILE A 117 4.20 8.08 8.69
CA ILE A 117 4.85 8.84 7.60
C ILE A 117 5.10 7.91 6.40
N TYR A 118 5.58 6.70 6.68
CA TYR A 118 5.82 5.70 5.65
C TYR A 118 4.55 5.25 4.94
N TRP A 119 3.42 5.11 5.63
CA TRP A 119 2.12 4.79 5.03
C TRP A 119 1.62 5.89 4.11
N LEU A 120 1.86 7.17 4.42
CA LEU A 120 1.57 8.28 3.51
C LEU A 120 2.43 8.20 2.23
N LEU A 121 3.70 7.82 2.34
CA LEU A 121 4.57 7.58 1.18
C LEU A 121 4.09 6.40 0.32
N ILE A 122 3.54 5.35 0.94
CA ILE A 122 2.89 4.25 0.22
C ILE A 122 1.64 4.75 -0.50
N SER A 123 0.82 5.56 0.17
CA SER A 123 -0.39 6.11 -0.42
C SER A 123 -0.12 6.96 -1.66
N THR A 124 0.84 7.88 -1.58
CA THR A 124 1.27 8.69 -2.74
C THR A 124 1.75 7.81 -3.89
N SER A 125 2.48 6.73 -3.58
CA SER A 125 2.93 5.75 -4.58
C SER A 125 1.74 4.99 -5.22
N ALA A 126 0.67 4.73 -4.47
CA ALA A 126 -0.54 4.07 -4.96
C ALA A 126 -1.34 4.95 -5.92
N TRP A 127 -1.52 6.22 -5.57
CA TRP A 127 -2.15 7.21 -6.46
C TRP A 127 -1.37 7.37 -7.76
N LEU A 128 -0.05 7.50 -7.67
CA LEU A 128 0.83 7.54 -8.85
C LEU A 128 0.73 6.27 -9.69
N ALA A 129 0.61 5.10 -9.07
CA ALA A 129 0.50 3.83 -9.79
C ALA A 129 -0.79 3.74 -10.61
N ILE A 130 -1.91 4.23 -10.06
CA ILE A 130 -3.20 4.29 -10.77
C ILE A 130 -3.12 5.28 -11.93
N PHE A 131 -2.58 6.48 -11.68
CA PHE A 131 -2.39 7.50 -12.71
C PHE A 131 -1.51 6.98 -13.85
N ASP A 132 -0.36 6.39 -13.54
CA ASP A 132 0.53 5.77 -14.52
C ASP A 132 -0.12 4.59 -15.22
N TYR A 133 -1.00 3.82 -14.57
CA TYR A 133 -1.70 2.72 -15.21
C TYR A 133 -2.72 3.21 -16.25
N ILE A 134 -3.46 4.27 -15.94
CA ILE A 134 -4.50 4.83 -16.83
C ILE A 134 -3.87 5.60 -18.00
N ILE A 135 -2.89 6.47 -17.73
CA ILE A 135 -2.36 7.40 -18.74
C ILE A 135 -1.20 6.80 -19.50
N ARG A 136 -0.37 5.99 -18.85
CA ARG A 136 0.85 5.42 -19.44
C ARG A 136 0.96 3.92 -19.13
N PRO A 137 0.03 3.09 -19.63
CA PRO A 137 -0.08 1.68 -19.22
C PRO A 137 1.23 0.90 -19.37
N PHE A 138 1.98 1.14 -20.46
CA PHE A 138 3.27 0.49 -20.74
C PHE A 138 4.49 1.19 -20.13
N TYR A 139 4.32 2.36 -19.50
CA TYR A 139 5.41 3.02 -18.81
C TYR A 139 5.76 2.25 -17.53
N TRP A 140 7.05 2.02 -17.36
CA TRP A 140 7.58 1.30 -16.23
C TRP A 140 8.72 2.12 -15.63
N SER A 141 8.52 2.61 -14.41
CA SER A 141 9.50 3.42 -13.69
C SER A 141 10.72 2.58 -13.33
N LYS A 142 11.68 2.49 -14.26
CA LYS A 142 12.99 1.88 -14.00
C LYS A 142 13.71 2.73 -12.95
N THR A 143 14.24 2.09 -11.92
CA THR A 143 15.24 2.72 -11.06
C THR A 143 16.53 2.78 -11.86
N GLU A 144 17.28 3.87 -11.77
CA GLU A 144 18.65 3.89 -12.26
C GLU A 144 19.41 2.85 -11.44
N HIS A 145 19.75 1.74 -12.09
CA HIS A 145 20.66 0.77 -11.50
C HIS A 145 22.04 1.39 -11.71
N GLY A 146 22.85 1.45 -10.64
CA GLY A 146 24.23 1.89 -10.77
C GLY A 146 24.87 1.14 -11.91
N VAL A 147 25.39 1.88 -12.89
CA VAL A 147 26.25 1.32 -13.94
C VAL A 147 27.32 0.54 -13.19
N SER A 148 27.33 -0.77 -13.35
CA SER A 148 28.34 -1.62 -12.73
C SER A 148 29.70 -1.09 -13.15
N GLU A 149 30.55 -0.79 -12.16
CA GLU A 149 31.91 -0.26 -12.31
C GLU A 149 32.78 -1.13 -13.24
N ASP A 150 32.36 -2.38 -13.46
CA ASP A 150 32.95 -3.35 -14.39
C ASP A 150 32.94 -2.91 -15.86
N ILE A 151 31.97 -2.10 -16.31
CA ILE A 151 31.95 -1.59 -17.69
C ILE A 151 33.04 -0.53 -17.89
N THR A 152 33.40 0.22 -16.84
CA THR A 152 34.41 1.28 -16.91
C THR A 152 35.84 0.78 -16.78
N LYS A 153 36.10 -0.39 -16.17
CA LYS A 153 37.45 -0.98 -16.10
C LYS A 153 37.83 -1.68 -17.40
N ASN A 154 36.91 -2.44 -18.01
CA ASN A 154 37.22 -3.21 -19.22
C ASN A 154 37.53 -2.33 -20.46
N ASN A 155 37.21 -1.04 -20.41
CA ASN A 155 37.49 -0.09 -21.50
C ASN A 155 38.79 0.72 -21.28
N LYS A 156 39.47 0.56 -20.13
CA LYS A 156 40.77 1.21 -19.85
C LYS A 156 41.95 0.25 -20.02
N ASP A 157 41.71 -1.05 -19.89
CA ASP A 157 42.74 -2.09 -19.99
C ASP A 157 42.86 -2.69 -21.41
N GLY A 158 42.11 -2.12 -22.38
CA GLY A 158 42.05 -2.57 -23.79
C GLY A 158 42.62 -1.57 -24.80
N LEU A 159 43.43 -0.59 -24.36
CA LEU A 159 44.19 0.32 -25.21
C LEU A 159 45.69 0.21 -24.92
#